data_AF-W4V9P2-F1
#
_entry.id   AF-W4V9P2-F1
#
_cell.length_a   1.000
_cell.length_b   1.000
_cell.length_c   1.000
_cell.angle_alpha   90.00
_cell.angle_beta   90.00
_cell.angle_gamma   90.00
#
_symmetry.space_group_name_H-M   'P 1'
#
loop_
_entity.id
_entity.type
_entity.pdbx_description
1 polymer ?
#
loop_
_entity_poly.entity_id
_entity_poly.type
_entity_poly.pdbx_seq_one_letter_code
_entity_poly.pdbx_strand_id
1 'polypeptide(L)'
;MNGDASAPVEVKESLWDKAPFEYGKVITEKELEKYPNRYPASGDIYEVRSINLDCDTYKDIKKAKSSLRSSINKFGSKTKGVAEITSRTFIIVIPEGTLTDEVKAMLEELKSEAASGTPPINVVYKEGYGRQSNVGDGSEE
;
A
#
# COMPACT_ATOMS: atom_id res chain seq x y z
N MET A 1 34.58 -27.45 27.25
CA MET A 1 34.43 -26.05 26.79
C MET A 1 33.34 -26.07 25.74
N ASN A 2 32.11 -25.71 26.12
CA ASN A 2 31.00 -25.60 25.18
C ASN A 2 30.97 -24.14 24.72
N GLY A 3 31.45 -23.90 23.51
CA GLY A 3 31.29 -22.62 22.83
C GLY A 3 29.85 -22.52 22.35
N ASP A 4 29.07 -21.66 22.99
CA ASP A 4 27.76 -21.26 22.51
C ASP A 4 27.96 -20.49 21.19
N ALA A 5 27.82 -21.20 20.07
CA ALA A 5 27.70 -20.59 18.76
C ALA A 5 26.30 -20.00 18.68
N SER A 6 26.12 -18.82 19.27
CA SER A 6 24.93 -18.01 19.04
C SER A 6 24.79 -17.81 17.53
N ALA A 7 23.78 -18.43 16.95
CA ALA A 7 23.46 -18.32 15.53
C ALA A 7 23.35 -16.83 15.16
N PRO A 8 23.88 -16.39 14.00
CA PRO A 8 23.71 -15.01 13.58
C PRO A 8 22.22 -14.71 13.49
N VAL A 9 21.78 -13.70 14.25
CA VAL A 9 20.42 -13.17 14.15
C VAL A 9 20.28 -12.67 12.71
N GLU A 10 19.52 -13.36 11.87
CA GLU A 10 19.17 -12.87 10.54
C GLU A 10 18.40 -11.56 10.73
N VAL A 11 19.10 -10.44 10.55
CA VAL A 11 18.46 -9.13 10.42
C VAL A 11 17.69 -9.19 9.11
N LYS A 12 16.40 -9.55 9.20
CA LYS A 12 15.50 -9.49 8.05
C LYS A 12 15.39 -8.04 7.63
N GLU A 13 16.12 -7.69 6.57
CA GLU A 13 16.02 -6.39 5.91
C GLU A 13 14.56 -6.06 5.65
N SER A 14 14.11 -4.86 6.04
CA SER A 14 12.73 -4.48 5.85
C SER A 14 12.42 -4.40 4.37
N LEU A 15 11.25 -4.88 3.98
CA LEU A 15 10.79 -4.73 2.60
C LEU A 15 10.71 -3.24 2.21
N TRP A 16 10.41 -2.37 3.18
CA TRP A 16 10.27 -0.93 2.97
C TRP A 16 11.59 -0.17 2.80
N ASP A 17 12.73 -0.81 3.12
CA ASP A 17 14.06 -0.25 2.86
C ASP A 17 14.46 -0.38 1.37
N LYS A 18 13.80 -1.28 0.63
CA LYS A 18 14.06 -1.48 -0.80
C LYS A 18 13.59 -0.31 -1.65
N ALA A 19 14.05 -0.28 -2.90
CA ALA A 19 13.60 0.75 -3.83
C ALA A 19 12.06 0.68 -4.05
N PRO A 20 11.38 1.82 -4.34
CA PRO A 20 9.93 1.86 -4.51
C PRO A 20 9.35 0.86 -5.51
N PHE A 21 10.10 0.58 -6.57
CA PHE A 21 9.71 -0.42 -7.56
C PHE A 21 9.74 -1.84 -6.99
N GLU A 22 10.74 -2.17 -6.16
CA GLU A 22 10.95 -3.51 -5.63
C GLU A 22 9.93 -3.87 -4.55
N TYR A 23 9.75 -3.00 -3.53
CA TYR A 23 8.72 -3.26 -2.53
C TYR A 23 7.32 -3.22 -3.15
N GLY A 24 7.11 -2.32 -4.12
CA GLY A 24 5.84 -2.19 -4.82
C GLY A 24 5.45 -3.49 -5.51
N LYS A 25 6.39 -4.07 -6.27
CA LYS A 25 6.19 -5.35 -6.96
C LYS A 25 5.83 -6.47 -5.98
N VAL A 26 6.64 -6.67 -4.94
CA VAL A 26 6.46 -7.76 -3.97
C VAL A 26 5.12 -7.66 -3.23
N ILE A 27 4.76 -6.45 -2.78
CA ILE A 27 3.49 -6.23 -2.07
C ILE A 27 2.30 -6.42 -3.01
N THR A 28 2.37 -5.90 -4.24
CA THR A 28 1.30 -6.09 -5.24
C THR A 28 1.05 -7.57 -5.50
N GLU A 29 2.10 -8.37 -5.72
CA GLU A 29 1.97 -9.81 -5.95
C GLU A 29 1.27 -10.51 -4.77
N LYS A 30 1.77 -10.30 -3.54
CA LYS A 30 1.22 -10.92 -2.33
C LYS A 30 -0.20 -10.47 -1.98
N GLU A 31 -0.56 -9.23 -2.28
CA GLU A 31 -1.94 -8.76 -2.07
C GLU A 31 -2.90 -9.34 -3.11
N LEU A 32 -2.49 -9.41 -4.38
CA LEU A 32 -3.34 -9.95 -5.44
C LEU A 32 -3.53 -11.46 -5.34
N GLU A 33 -2.61 -12.21 -4.72
CA GLU A 33 -2.79 -13.64 -4.41
C GLU A 33 -4.05 -13.92 -3.56
N LYS A 34 -4.50 -12.96 -2.76
CA LYS A 34 -5.71 -13.07 -1.93
C LYS A 34 -7.00 -12.95 -2.74
N TYR A 35 -6.89 -12.53 -4.00
CA TYR A 35 -7.99 -12.35 -4.94
C TYR A 35 -7.76 -13.23 -6.18
N PRO A 36 -7.87 -14.56 -6.04
CA PRO A 36 -7.60 -15.49 -7.14
C PRO A 36 -8.63 -15.37 -8.27
N ASN A 37 -9.88 -15.02 -7.95
CA ASN A 37 -10.96 -14.81 -8.91
C ASN A 37 -11.10 -13.31 -9.21
N ARG A 38 -10.24 -12.82 -10.10
CA ARG A 38 -10.21 -11.42 -10.56
C ARG A 38 -10.48 -11.32 -12.06
N TYR A 39 -10.80 -10.13 -12.55
CA TYR A 39 -10.95 -9.83 -13.98
C TYR A 39 -9.80 -10.47 -14.79
N PRO A 40 -10.10 -11.20 -15.89
CA PRO A 40 -11.41 -11.27 -16.56
C PRO A 40 -12.42 -12.27 -15.99
N ALA A 41 -12.06 -13.13 -15.03
CA ALA A 41 -12.91 -14.25 -14.62
C ALA A 41 -14.17 -13.84 -13.84
N SER A 42 -14.09 -12.82 -12.97
CA SER A 42 -15.19 -12.40 -12.07
C SER A 42 -15.82 -11.05 -12.43
N GLY A 43 -15.16 -10.26 -13.28
CA GLY A 43 -15.49 -8.84 -13.48
C GLY A 43 -14.97 -7.90 -12.38
N ASP A 44 -14.37 -8.44 -11.31
CA ASP A 44 -13.77 -7.65 -10.24
C ASP A 44 -12.32 -7.28 -10.58
N ILE A 45 -12.03 -5.99 -10.73
CA ILE A 45 -10.67 -5.53 -10.98
C ILE A 45 -10.05 -4.89 -9.72
N TYR A 46 -8.79 -5.23 -9.50
CA TYR A 46 -8.01 -4.80 -8.35
C TYR A 46 -6.74 -4.08 -8.82
N GLU A 47 -6.41 -2.95 -8.18
CA GLU A 47 -5.10 -2.32 -8.29
C GLU A 47 -4.52 -2.13 -6.89
N VAL A 48 -3.26 -2.51 -6.70
CA VAL A 48 -2.56 -2.38 -5.41
C VAL A 48 -1.53 -1.28 -5.54
N ARG A 49 -1.51 -0.35 -4.58
CA ARG A 49 -0.51 0.69 -4.46
C ARG A 49 0.12 0.69 -3.07
N SER A 50 1.40 0.37 -3.03
CA SER A 50 2.21 0.52 -1.83
C SER A 50 2.83 1.91 -1.78
N ILE A 51 2.78 2.57 -0.63
CA ILE A 51 3.41 3.87 -0.41
C ILE A 51 4.14 3.88 0.93
N ASN A 52 5.46 4.07 0.88
CA ASN A 52 6.26 4.18 2.09
C ASN A 52 6.12 5.60 2.66
N LEU A 53 5.37 5.74 3.76
CA LEU A 53 5.15 7.03 4.44
C LEU A 53 6.34 7.46 5.30
N ASP A 54 7.27 6.55 5.58
CA ASP A 54 8.51 6.83 6.32
C ASP A 54 9.62 7.39 5.42
N CYS A 55 9.41 7.47 4.10
CA CYS A 55 10.40 8.05 3.18
C CYS A 55 10.23 9.57 3.05
N ASP A 56 11.33 10.29 2.82
CA ASP A 56 11.34 11.77 2.84
C ASP A 56 10.38 12.43 1.84
N THR A 57 10.05 11.73 0.76
CA THR A 57 9.08 12.22 -0.24
C THR A 57 7.65 12.21 0.29
N TYR A 58 7.28 11.18 1.06
CA TYR A 58 5.90 10.93 1.47
C TYR A 58 5.62 11.10 2.96
N LYS A 59 6.65 11.43 3.77
CA LYS A 59 6.47 12.06 5.08
C LYS A 59 5.61 13.33 4.99
N ASP A 60 5.69 14.05 3.87
CA ASP A 60 4.73 15.11 3.54
C ASP A 60 3.41 14.48 3.06
N ILE A 61 2.41 14.52 3.94
CA ILE A 61 1.08 13.95 3.71
C ILE A 61 0.40 14.56 2.47
N LYS A 62 0.66 15.84 2.12
CA LYS A 62 0.09 16.45 0.91
C LYS A 62 0.64 15.80 -0.35
N LYS A 63 1.94 15.45 -0.37
CA LYS A 63 2.57 14.72 -1.48
C LYS A 63 2.07 13.28 -1.55
N ALA A 64 1.94 12.61 -0.40
CA ALA A 64 1.37 11.26 -0.33
C ALA A 64 -0.05 11.24 -0.91
N LYS A 65 -0.92 12.15 -0.45
CA LYS A 65 -2.29 12.32 -0.93
C LYS A 65 -2.35 12.58 -2.43
N SER A 66 -1.55 13.51 -2.94
CA SER A 66 -1.50 13.83 -4.38
C SER A 66 -1.10 12.62 -5.23
N SER A 67 -0.08 11.88 -4.79
CA SER A 67 0.40 10.65 -5.44
C SER A 67 -0.67 9.56 -5.48
N LEU A 68 -1.36 9.33 -4.36
CA LEU A 68 -2.45 8.36 -4.27
C LEU A 68 -3.66 8.76 -5.12
N ARG A 69 -4.09 10.02 -5.05
CA ARG A 69 -5.20 10.55 -5.87
C ARG A 69 -4.92 10.38 -7.36
N SER A 70 -3.71 10.69 -7.81
CA SER A 70 -3.29 10.51 -9.20
C SER A 70 -3.40 9.03 -9.63
N SER A 71 -2.98 8.11 -8.75
CA SER A 71 -3.02 6.67 -9.01
C SER A 71 -4.47 6.15 -9.09
N ILE A 72 -5.33 6.56 -8.16
CA ILE A 72 -6.77 6.21 -8.16
C ILE A 72 -7.44 6.71 -9.44
N ASN A 73 -7.18 7.96 -9.85
CA ASN A 73 -7.75 8.53 -11.07
C ASN A 73 -7.28 7.81 -12.33
N LYS A 74 -6.01 7.39 -12.37
CA LYS A 74 -5.45 6.60 -13.46
C LYS A 74 -6.12 5.23 -13.54
N PHE A 75 -6.33 4.56 -12.41
CA PHE A 75 -7.05 3.29 -12.33
C PHE A 75 -8.51 3.44 -12.82
N GLY A 76 -9.22 4.47 -12.33
CA GLY A 76 -10.57 4.79 -12.79
C GLY A 76 -10.64 5.02 -14.30
N SER A 77 -9.69 5.77 -14.85
CA SER A 77 -9.63 6.09 -16.29
C SER A 77 -9.36 4.85 -17.15
N LYS A 78 -8.46 3.96 -16.73
CA LYS A 78 -8.14 2.70 -17.44
C LYS A 78 -9.30 1.72 -17.48
N THR A 79 -10.15 1.73 -16.45
CA THR A 79 -11.24 0.78 -16.28
C THR A 79 -12.59 1.33 -16.71
N LYS A 80 -12.63 2.60 -17.11
CA LYS A 80 -13.83 3.27 -17.61
C LYS A 80 -14.20 2.70 -18.97
N GLY A 81 -15.46 2.30 -19.13
CA GLY A 81 -16.00 1.80 -20.41
C GLY A 81 -15.68 0.34 -20.72
N VAL A 82 -14.95 -0.38 -19.85
CA VAL A 82 -14.77 -1.83 -19.98
C VAL A 82 -16.02 -2.51 -19.44
N ALA A 83 -16.88 -3.02 -20.34
CA ALA A 83 -18.21 -3.54 -20.00
C ALA A 83 -18.17 -4.76 -19.07
N GLU A 84 -17.10 -5.56 -19.15
CA GLU A 84 -16.88 -6.75 -18.33
C GLU A 84 -16.49 -6.42 -16.88
N ILE A 85 -16.09 -5.17 -16.59
CA ILE A 85 -15.69 -4.74 -15.24
C ILE A 85 -16.93 -4.28 -14.45
N THR A 86 -17.34 -5.12 -13.50
CA THR A 86 -18.50 -4.91 -12.63
C THR A 86 -18.13 -4.21 -11.32
N SER A 87 -16.92 -4.44 -10.79
CA SER A 87 -16.43 -3.79 -9.58
C SER A 87 -14.97 -3.34 -9.70
N ARG A 88 -14.60 -2.29 -8.96
CA ARG A 88 -13.26 -1.67 -8.96
C ARG A 88 -12.80 -1.49 -7.53
N THR A 89 -11.70 -2.15 -7.16
CA THR A 89 -11.10 -2.00 -5.84
C THR A 89 -9.66 -1.51 -5.95
N PHE A 90 -9.34 -0.42 -5.26
CA PHE A 90 -7.99 0.12 -5.16
C PHE A 90 -7.47 -0.10 -3.74
N ILE A 91 -6.40 -0.89 -3.60
CA ILE A 91 -5.85 -1.32 -2.32
C ILE A 91 -4.60 -0.51 -2.04
N ILE A 92 -4.61 0.26 -0.95
CA ILE A 92 -3.48 1.04 -0.48
C ILE A 92 -2.80 0.27 0.65
N VAL A 93 -1.49 0.06 0.53
CA VAL A 93 -0.69 -0.57 1.58
C VAL A 93 0.36 0.43 2.07
N ILE A 94 0.39 0.64 3.38
CA ILE A 94 1.36 1.51 4.06
C ILE A 94 2.17 0.70 5.08
N PRO A 95 3.35 1.17 5.50
CA PRO A 95 4.13 0.50 6.53
C PRO A 95 3.37 0.46 7.87
N GLU A 96 3.66 -0.54 8.68
CA GLU A 96 3.10 -0.68 10.03
C GLU A 96 3.53 0.48 10.93
N GLY A 97 2.60 0.97 11.76
CA GLY A 97 2.82 2.10 12.66
C GLY A 97 2.80 3.47 11.97
N THR A 98 2.34 3.54 10.72
CA THR A 98 2.22 4.80 9.96
C THR A 98 0.78 5.28 9.80
N LEU A 99 -0.22 4.48 10.19
CA LEU A 99 -1.63 4.86 10.19
C LEU A 99 -1.98 5.77 11.38
N THR A 100 -1.44 6.98 11.41
CA THR A 100 -1.84 8.03 12.35
C THR A 100 -3.24 8.56 12.02
N ASP A 101 -3.85 9.32 12.93
CA ASP A 101 -5.16 9.95 12.68
C ASP A 101 -5.15 10.88 11.47
N GLU A 102 -4.04 11.60 11.24
CA GLU A 102 -3.88 12.47 10.08
C GLU A 102 -3.82 11.67 8.78
N VAL A 103 -3.06 10.57 8.75
CA VAL A 103 -2.97 9.66 7.60
C VAL A 103 -4.33 8.99 7.34
N LYS A 104 -5.03 8.58 8.40
CA LYS A 104 -6.37 7.99 8.30
C LYS A 104 -7.38 8.97 7.73
N ALA A 105 -7.40 10.22 8.21
CA ALA A 105 -8.28 11.26 7.67
C ALA A 105 -8.02 11.50 6.19
N MET A 106 -6.75 11.55 5.78
CA MET A 106 -6.36 11.68 4.38
C MET A 106 -6.84 10.50 3.51
N LEU A 107 -6.70 9.26 4.00
CA LEU A 107 -7.14 8.05 3.28
C LEU A 107 -8.67 7.95 3.18
N GLU A 108 -9.41 8.34 4.22
CA GLU A 108 -10.88 8.39 4.20
C GLU A 108 -11.42 9.47 3.25
N GLU A 109 -10.74 10.61 3.13
CA GLU A 109 -11.06 11.63 2.12
C GLU A 109 -10.89 11.06 0.71
N LEU A 110 -9.74 10.42 0.42
CA LEU A 110 -9.49 9.77 -0.88
C LEU A 110 -10.52 8.68 -1.20
N LYS A 111 -10.90 7.89 -0.19
CA LYS A 111 -11.93 6.86 -0.33
C LYS A 111 -13.29 7.45 -0.67
N SER A 112 -13.68 8.53 -0.01
CA SER A 112 -14.95 9.23 -0.27
C SER A 112 -14.97 9.86 -1.66
N GLU A 113 -13.87 10.50 -2.08
CA GLU A 113 -13.71 11.04 -3.43
C GLU A 113 -13.79 9.94 -4.50
N ALA A 114 -13.11 8.81 -4.29
CA ALA A 114 -13.11 7.69 -5.23
C ALA A 114 -14.47 7.01 -5.36
N ALA A 115 -15.21 6.89 -4.26
CA ALA A 115 -16.55 6.28 -4.24
C ALA A 115 -17.61 7.16 -4.92
N SER A 116 -17.44 8.48 -4.89
CA SER A 116 -18.34 9.45 -5.56
C SER A 116 -18.00 9.69 -7.03
N GLY A 117 -16.89 9.16 -7.52
CA GLY A 117 -16.48 9.25 -8.92
C GLY A 117 -17.29 8.36 -9.87
N THR A 118 -17.10 8.58 -11.18
CA THR A 118 -17.75 7.79 -12.24
C THR A 118 -16.70 7.23 -13.22
N PRO A 119 -16.43 5.91 -13.21
CA PRO A 119 -17.05 4.87 -12.38
C PRO A 119 -16.61 4.93 -10.91
N PRO A 120 -17.45 4.46 -9.96
CA PRO A 120 -17.09 4.43 -8.54
C PRO A 120 -15.97 3.42 -8.30
N ILE A 121 -15.06 3.76 -7.39
CA ILE A 121 -13.93 2.92 -6.98
C ILE A 121 -14.00 2.72 -5.47
N ASN A 122 -13.97 1.47 -5.03
CA ASN A 122 -13.83 1.12 -3.62
C ASN A 122 -12.36 1.23 -3.22
N VAL A 123 -12.03 2.11 -2.29
CA VAL A 123 -10.68 2.21 -1.74
C VAL A 123 -10.61 1.47 -0.42
N VAL A 124 -9.67 0.53 -0.33
CA VAL A 124 -9.33 -0.19 0.89
C VAL A 124 -7.90 0.20 1.26
N TYR A 125 -7.64 0.53 2.51
CA TYR A 125 -6.29 0.81 2.98
C TYR A 125 -5.95 -0.08 4.18
N LYS A 126 -4.68 -0.39 4.35
CA LYS A 126 -4.20 -1.20 5.47
C LYS A 126 -2.70 -0.99 5.71
N GLU A 127 -2.29 -1.34 6.92
CA GLU A 127 -0.89 -1.50 7.28
C GLU A 127 -0.39 -2.91 6.94
N GLY A 128 0.91 -3.05 6.72
CA GLY A 128 1.55 -4.36 6.65
C GLY A 128 2.98 -4.33 6.16
N TYR A 129 3.58 -5.52 6.12
CA TYR A 129 4.94 -5.76 5.61
C TYR A 129 6.03 -5.10 6.45
N GLY A 130 5.76 -4.91 7.75
CA GLY A 130 6.68 -4.26 8.68
C GLY A 130 6.82 -2.76 8.45
N ARG A 131 7.93 -2.18 8.91
CA ARG A 131 8.26 -0.76 8.83
C ARG A 131 9.70 -0.56 8.33
N GLN A 132 10.01 0.60 7.75
CA GLN A 132 11.37 0.95 7.32
C GLN A 132 12.35 0.92 8.51
N SER A 133 13.54 0.33 8.35
CA SER A 133 14.44 0.05 9.48
C SER A 133 15.12 1.28 10.09
N ASN A 134 15.20 2.39 9.36
CA ASN A 134 15.83 3.64 9.83
C ASN A 134 14.86 4.63 10.48
N VAL A 135 13.61 4.22 10.72
CA VAL A 135 12.70 5.00 11.56
C VAL A 135 13.14 4.72 12.98
N GLY A 136 13.91 5.64 13.57
CA GLY A 136 14.51 5.46 14.88
C GLY A 136 13.53 4.79 15.84
N ASP A 137 13.90 3.61 16.32
CA ASP A 137 13.22 2.98 17.45
C ASP A 137 13.43 3.96 18.59
N GLY A 138 12.43 4.80 18.85
CA GLY A 138 12.35 5.58 20.08
C GLY A 138 12.06 4.61 21.22
N SER A 139 12.97 3.66 21.45
CA SER A 139 13.03 2.93 22.69
C SER A 139 13.47 3.95 23.74
N GLU A 140 12.54 4.24 24.65
CA GLU A 140 12.71 5.10 25.80
C GLU A 140 14.04 4.79 26.54
N GLU A 141 14.89 5.81 26.74
CA GLU A 141 15.89 5.85 27.82
C GLU A 141 15.28 6.45 29.09
#